data_AF-A0A1V5ZLJ1-F1
#
_entry.id   AF-A0A1V5ZLJ1-F1
#
_cell.length_a   1.000
_cell.length_b   1.000
_cell.length_c   1.000
_cell.angle_alpha   90.00
_cell.angle_beta   90.00
_cell.angle_gamma   90.00
#
_symmetry.space_group_name_H-M   'P 1'
#
loop_
_entity.id
_entity.type
_entity.pdbx_description
1 polymer ?
#
loop_
_entity_poly.entity_id
_entity_poly.type
_entity_poly.pdbx_seq_one_letter_code
_entity_poly.pdbx_strand_id
1 'polypeptide(L)'
;MGEIKRVDFQFKERSGDPGHNVLITSEDDKNEFNSSEAKIAFDNNSNAMSDGKLALVVGNNSCAVSTRKISHTIAVGDESKSVSLGPFSRAEAGENSIAAALGPNSKVRAGVGSVIILTYYKDGQLCVINATVGKDGILPDVWYEVNGSGVLTRAKLK
;
A
#
# COMPACT_ATOMS: atom_id res chain seq x y z
N MET A 1 -36.25 3.39 2.96
CA MET A 1 -35.78 4.72 2.52
C MET A 1 -34.89 5.23 3.64
N GLY A 2 -33.58 5.29 3.45
CA GLY A 2 -32.65 5.68 4.53
C GLY A 2 -32.62 7.19 4.63
N GLU A 3 -32.96 7.73 5.79
CA GLU A 3 -32.87 9.16 6.07
C GLU A 3 -31.43 9.47 6.48
N ILE A 4 -30.77 10.42 5.80
CA ILE A 4 -29.46 10.88 6.24
C ILE A 4 -29.70 11.93 7.31
N LYS A 5 -29.39 11.58 8.56
CA LYS A 5 -29.28 12.56 9.62
C LYS A 5 -27.99 13.34 9.42
N ARG A 6 -28.12 14.65 9.61
CA ARG A 6 -27.14 15.69 9.31
C ARG A 6 -25.74 15.29 9.76
N VAL A 7 -24.70 15.76 9.08
CA VAL A 7 -23.31 15.57 9.53
C VAL A 7 -22.66 16.94 9.60
N ASP A 8 -22.45 17.43 10.81
CA ASP A 8 -21.75 18.68 11.07
C ASP A 8 -20.30 18.40 11.47
N PHE A 9 -19.35 19.07 10.83
CA PHE A 9 -17.95 19.09 11.22
C PHE A 9 -17.63 20.46 11.82
N GLN A 10 -17.04 20.49 13.02
CA GLN A 10 -16.51 21.72 13.60
C GLN A 10 -15.00 21.66 13.73
N PHE A 11 -14.36 22.73 13.28
CA PHE A 11 -12.93 22.96 13.40
C PHE A 11 -12.71 24.07 14.42
N LYS A 12 -11.82 23.83 15.37
CA LYS A 12 -11.39 24.84 16.33
C LYS A 12 -9.88 24.98 16.24
N GLU A 13 -9.43 26.18 15.89
CA GLU A 13 -8.01 26.51 15.99
C GLU A 13 -7.59 26.55 17.45
N ARG A 14 -6.50 25.87 17.77
CA ARG A 14 -5.82 26.02 19.05
C ARG A 14 -4.91 27.24 18.92
N SER A 15 -5.14 28.28 19.72
CA SER A 15 -4.34 29.50 19.67
C SER A 15 -2.85 29.18 19.83
N GLY A 16 -2.07 29.43 18.78
CA GLY A 16 -0.62 29.19 18.73
C GLY A 16 -0.15 28.05 17.82
N ASP A 17 -1.05 27.37 17.09
CA ASP A 17 -0.69 26.25 16.22
C ASP A 17 -1.17 26.50 14.76
N PRO A 18 -0.28 26.68 13.76
CA PRO A 18 -0.64 27.06 12.39
C PRO A 18 -1.13 25.89 11.51
N GLY A 19 -1.38 24.70 12.08
CA GLY A 19 -1.81 23.53 11.32
C GLY A 19 -3.33 23.46 11.10
N HIS A 20 -3.78 23.61 9.86
CA HIS A 20 -5.17 23.32 9.48
C HIS A 20 -5.38 21.80 9.30
N ASN A 21 -6.18 21.17 10.17
CA ASN A 21 -6.59 19.76 10.06
C ASN A 21 -8.00 19.65 9.43
N VAL A 22 -8.23 18.64 8.60
CA VAL A 22 -9.57 18.25 8.10
C VAL A 22 -10.00 16.98 8.84
N LEU A 23 -11.19 17.02 9.45
CA LEU A 23 -11.76 15.99 10.30
C LEU A 23 -13.08 15.56 9.66
N ILE A 24 -13.25 14.25 9.46
CA ILE A 24 -14.48 13.65 8.96
C ILE A 24 -15.15 12.87 10.13
N THR A 25 -16.28 13.35 10.66
CA THR A 25 -17.23 12.72 11.59
C THR A 25 -18.55 12.28 10.90
N SER A 26 -19.35 11.43 11.55
CA SER A 26 -20.70 10.96 11.17
C SER A 26 -21.60 10.94 12.44
N GLU A 27 -22.90 11.26 12.32
CA GLU A 27 -23.88 11.21 13.43
C GLU A 27 -24.36 9.79 13.79
N ASP A 28 -24.09 8.79 12.94
CA ASP A 28 -24.21 7.37 13.29
C ASP A 28 -22.86 6.84 13.79
N ASP A 29 -22.88 5.98 14.82
CA ASP A 29 -21.73 5.43 15.59
C ASP A 29 -20.70 4.57 14.80
N LYS A 30 -20.54 4.81 13.49
CA LYS A 30 -19.53 4.20 12.62
C LYS A 30 -18.71 5.29 11.92
N ASN A 31 -17.69 5.79 12.60
CA ASN A 31 -16.66 6.64 11.99
C ASN A 31 -15.55 5.77 11.37
N GLU A 32 -15.74 5.38 10.11
CA GLU A 32 -14.69 4.85 9.22
C GLU A 32 -14.74 5.61 7.88
N PHE A 33 -13.59 6.06 7.33
CA PHE A 33 -13.51 6.23 5.86
C PHE A 33 -13.33 4.84 5.24
N ASN A 34 -14.37 4.02 5.38
CA ASN A 34 -14.47 2.71 4.77
C ASN A 34 -15.27 2.90 3.49
N SER A 35 -14.61 3.38 2.43
CA SER A 35 -15.11 2.97 1.13
C SER A 35 -14.86 1.46 1.08
N SER A 36 -15.80 0.66 0.58
CA SER A 36 -15.62 -0.79 0.36
C SER A 36 -14.40 -1.14 -0.50
N GLU A 37 -13.66 -0.13 -0.97
CA GLU A 37 -12.55 -0.20 -1.89
C GLU A 37 -11.25 0.38 -1.31
N ALA A 38 -11.23 1.03 -0.14
CA ALA A 38 -10.03 1.71 0.37
C ALA A 38 -9.98 1.79 1.90
N LYS A 39 -8.82 1.47 2.48
CA LYS A 39 -8.46 1.77 3.87
C LYS A 39 -7.22 2.65 3.93
N ILE A 40 -7.25 3.68 4.79
CA ILE A 40 -6.16 4.65 4.94
C ILE A 40 -5.86 4.81 6.44
N ALA A 41 -4.60 4.71 6.84
CA ALA A 41 -4.13 5.01 8.19
C ALA A 41 -2.95 5.97 8.16
N PHE A 42 -2.81 6.77 9.22
CA PHE A 42 -1.70 7.71 9.43
C PHE A 42 -1.05 7.41 10.78
N ASP A 43 0.16 7.90 11.01
CA ASP A 43 0.98 7.73 12.22
C ASP A 43 1.91 6.50 12.21
N ASN A 44 2.97 6.56 13.01
CA ASN A 44 3.96 5.49 13.15
C ASN A 44 3.33 4.24 13.76
N ASN A 45 3.81 3.07 13.35
CA ASN A 45 3.27 1.76 13.75
C ASN A 45 1.81 1.52 13.35
N SER A 46 1.23 2.37 12.49
CA SER A 46 -0.12 2.17 11.98
C SER A 46 -0.21 1.01 11.01
N ASN A 47 -1.35 0.34 11.00
CA ASN A 47 -1.62 -0.79 10.13
C ASN A 47 -2.96 -0.62 9.42
N ALA A 48 -3.01 -0.93 8.13
CA ALA A 48 -4.23 -0.98 7.34
C ALA A 48 -4.33 -2.32 6.61
N MET A 49 -5.46 -3.02 6.80
CA MET A 49 -5.79 -4.23 6.06
C MET A 49 -7.13 -4.04 5.33
N SER A 50 -7.11 -4.16 4.01
CA SER A 50 -8.25 -3.92 3.13
C SER A 50 -8.60 -5.16 2.31
N ASP A 51 -9.87 -5.48 2.17
CA ASP A 51 -10.40 -6.34 1.11
C ASP A 51 -10.78 -5.54 -0.15
N GLY A 52 -10.56 -4.22 -0.11
CA GLY A 52 -10.77 -3.27 -1.19
C GLY A 52 -9.55 -3.10 -2.11
N LYS A 53 -9.71 -2.29 -3.17
CA LYS A 53 -8.65 -1.92 -4.11
C LYS A 53 -7.45 -1.21 -3.50
N LEU A 54 -7.57 -0.56 -2.35
CA LEU A 54 -6.51 0.24 -1.75
C LEU A 54 -6.32 -0.06 -0.26
N ALA A 55 -5.06 -0.23 0.15
CA ALA A 55 -4.63 -0.06 1.53
C ALA A 55 -3.45 0.92 1.55
N LEU A 56 -3.60 2.05 2.23
CA LEU A 56 -2.58 3.08 2.34
C LEU A 56 -2.25 3.29 3.82
N VAL A 57 -0.97 3.28 4.15
CA VAL A 57 -0.50 3.77 5.46
C VAL A 57 0.60 4.80 5.25
N VAL A 58 0.57 5.86 6.06
CA VAL A 58 1.61 6.88 6.14
C VAL A 58 2.15 6.93 7.56
N GLY A 59 3.37 6.44 7.77
CA GLY A 59 4.04 6.33 9.06
C GLY A 59 5.25 5.39 9.00
N ASN A 60 6.21 5.57 9.91
CA ASN A 60 7.33 4.66 10.04
C ASN A 60 6.89 3.36 10.72
N ASN A 61 7.57 2.26 10.40
CA ASN A 61 7.28 0.92 10.95
C ASN A 61 5.84 0.45 10.70
N SER A 62 5.21 0.95 9.64
CA SER A 62 3.80 0.70 9.33
C SER A 62 3.57 -0.49 8.41
N CYS A 63 2.34 -1.01 8.38
CA CYS A 63 1.97 -2.12 7.50
C CYS A 63 0.69 -1.86 6.70
N ALA A 64 0.76 -1.95 5.37
CA ALA A 64 -0.40 -1.91 4.48
C ALA A 64 -0.60 -3.28 3.81
N VAL A 65 -1.78 -3.87 3.94
CA VAL A 65 -2.12 -5.18 3.36
C VAL A 65 -3.42 -5.09 2.58
N SER A 66 -3.46 -5.68 1.38
CA SER A 66 -4.70 -5.93 0.65
C SER A 66 -4.79 -7.36 0.15
N THR A 67 -5.97 -7.97 0.25
CA THR A 67 -6.20 -9.35 -0.18
C THR A 67 -6.90 -9.46 -1.55
N ARG A 68 -7.28 -8.32 -2.14
CA ARG A 68 -8.12 -8.25 -3.35
C ARG A 68 -7.31 -8.40 -4.63
N LYS A 69 -7.91 -9.04 -5.64
CA LYS A 69 -7.44 -8.96 -7.03
C LYS A 69 -7.43 -7.51 -7.53
N ILE A 70 -6.36 -7.13 -8.23
CA ILE A 70 -6.15 -5.77 -8.75
C ILE A 70 -6.20 -4.77 -7.58
N SER A 71 -5.44 -5.05 -6.52
CA SER A 71 -5.26 -4.14 -5.40
C SER A 71 -3.99 -3.31 -5.55
N HIS A 72 -3.94 -2.20 -4.81
CA HIS A 72 -2.75 -1.40 -4.60
C HIS A 72 -2.55 -1.25 -3.10
N THR A 73 -1.38 -1.63 -2.62
CA THR A 73 -0.94 -1.33 -1.26
C THR A 73 0.17 -0.30 -1.31
N ILE A 74 0.12 0.64 -0.37
CA ILE A 74 1.09 1.72 -0.26
C ILE A 74 1.44 1.86 1.23
N ALA A 75 2.70 1.70 1.59
CA ALA A 75 3.21 1.96 2.95
C ALA A 75 4.32 3.01 2.88
N VAL A 76 3.97 4.26 3.15
CA VAL A 76 4.87 5.41 3.11
C VAL A 76 5.51 5.58 4.48
N GLY A 77 6.84 5.59 4.55
CA GLY A 77 7.62 5.73 5.78
C GLY A 77 8.77 4.75 5.82
N ASP A 78 9.72 4.97 6.73
CA ASP A 78 10.88 4.09 6.90
C ASP A 78 10.47 2.78 7.58
N GLU A 79 11.19 1.70 7.27
CA GLU A 79 10.95 0.37 7.85
C GLU A 79 9.51 -0.14 7.69
N SER A 80 8.80 0.31 6.66
CA SER A 80 7.41 -0.03 6.40
C SER A 80 7.25 -1.34 5.62
N LYS A 81 6.03 -1.88 5.58
CA LYS A 81 5.68 -3.15 4.93
C LYS A 81 4.42 -2.98 4.09
N SER A 82 4.54 -3.14 2.79
CA SER A 82 3.41 -3.09 1.85
C SER A 82 3.22 -4.45 1.21
N VAL A 83 2.05 -5.06 1.39
CA VAL A 83 1.75 -6.42 0.90
C VAL A 83 0.43 -6.46 0.15
N SER A 84 0.49 -6.65 -1.17
CA SER A 84 -0.69 -6.89 -2.00
C SER A 84 -0.80 -8.37 -2.34
N LEU A 85 -1.93 -9.00 -2.05
CA LEU A 85 -2.23 -10.36 -2.48
C LEU A 85 -3.15 -10.31 -3.70
N GLY A 86 -3.02 -11.31 -4.57
CA GLY A 86 -3.86 -11.45 -5.76
C GLY A 86 -3.20 -10.95 -7.05
N PRO A 87 -3.77 -11.33 -8.20
CA PRO A 87 -3.17 -11.09 -9.50
C PRO A 87 -3.35 -9.63 -9.92
N PHE A 88 -2.40 -9.13 -10.72
CA PHE A 88 -2.37 -7.76 -11.25
C PHE A 88 -2.34 -6.68 -10.17
N SER A 89 -1.85 -7.03 -8.98
CA SER A 89 -1.81 -6.13 -7.84
C SER A 89 -0.49 -5.34 -7.81
N ARG A 90 -0.46 -4.30 -6.98
CA ARG A 90 0.69 -3.42 -6.81
C ARG A 90 1.02 -3.26 -5.34
N ALA A 91 2.30 -3.26 -4.99
CA ALA A 91 2.76 -2.88 -3.67
C ALA A 91 3.86 -1.82 -3.76
N GLU A 92 3.72 -0.76 -2.98
CA GLU A 92 4.66 0.36 -2.92
C GLU A 92 5.07 0.60 -1.46
N ALA A 93 6.38 0.71 -1.19
CA ALA A 93 6.86 0.99 0.15
C ALA A 93 7.97 2.07 0.17
N GLY A 94 8.21 2.67 1.33
CA GLY A 94 9.28 3.65 1.55
C GLY A 94 10.70 3.05 1.53
N GLU A 95 11.61 3.72 2.21
CA GLU A 95 13.01 3.29 2.40
C GLU A 95 13.11 2.20 3.49
N ASN A 96 14.19 1.41 3.44
CA ASN A 96 14.49 0.28 4.35
C ASN A 96 13.27 -0.63 4.65
N SER A 97 12.38 -0.76 3.68
CA SER A 97 11.05 -1.32 3.80
C SER A 97 10.95 -2.68 3.10
N ILE A 98 9.76 -3.26 3.11
CA ILE A 98 9.41 -4.42 2.29
C ILE A 98 8.21 -4.08 1.42
N ALA A 99 8.33 -4.28 0.11
CA ALA A 99 7.19 -4.25 -0.82
C ALA A 99 7.01 -5.63 -1.45
N ALA A 100 5.89 -6.29 -1.18
CA ALA A 100 5.58 -7.62 -1.67
C ALA A 100 4.26 -7.64 -2.44
N ALA A 101 4.28 -8.14 -3.67
CA ALA A 101 3.06 -8.39 -4.42
C ALA A 101 2.95 -9.89 -4.77
N LEU A 102 2.06 -10.58 -4.05
CA LEU A 102 1.88 -12.02 -4.08
C LEU A 102 0.69 -12.37 -4.97
N GLY A 103 0.94 -12.30 -6.27
CA GLY A 103 0.07 -12.82 -7.32
C GLY A 103 0.70 -12.63 -8.70
N PRO A 104 0.22 -13.34 -9.72
CA PRO A 104 0.78 -13.24 -11.06
C PRO A 104 0.48 -11.87 -11.68
N ASN A 105 1.40 -11.40 -12.55
CA ASN A 105 1.32 -10.11 -13.25
C ASN A 105 1.31 -8.88 -12.32
N SER A 106 1.75 -9.05 -11.08
CA SER A 106 1.83 -7.98 -10.10
C SER A 106 3.11 -7.16 -10.26
N LYS A 107 3.12 -5.97 -9.65
CA LYS A 107 4.24 -5.03 -9.69
C LYS A 107 4.61 -4.57 -8.30
N VAL A 108 5.88 -4.27 -8.08
CA VAL A 108 6.39 -3.73 -6.81
C VAL A 108 7.28 -2.53 -7.05
N ARG A 109 7.26 -1.58 -6.12
CA ARG A 109 8.14 -0.41 -6.08
C ARG A 109 8.54 -0.18 -4.63
N ALA A 110 9.80 0.19 -4.38
CA ALA A 110 10.19 0.64 -3.05
C ALA A 110 11.35 1.63 -3.10
N GLY A 111 11.56 2.34 -1.98
CA GLY A 111 12.72 3.20 -1.75
C GLY A 111 14.01 2.40 -1.57
N VAL A 112 15.14 3.11 -1.45
CA VAL A 112 16.47 2.51 -1.27
C VAL A 112 16.56 1.68 0.02
N GLY A 113 17.37 0.62 0.01
CA GLY A 113 17.55 -0.27 1.17
C GLY A 113 16.43 -1.28 1.37
N SER A 114 15.31 -1.11 0.66
CA SER A 114 14.14 -1.98 0.77
C SER A 114 14.32 -3.33 0.07
N VAL A 115 13.56 -4.33 0.49
CA VAL A 115 13.42 -5.61 -0.22
C VAL A 115 12.12 -5.62 -1.01
N ILE A 116 12.22 -5.93 -2.30
CA ILE A 116 11.06 -6.16 -3.15
C ILE A 116 10.84 -7.66 -3.34
N ILE A 117 9.58 -8.11 -3.33
CA ILE A 117 9.21 -9.53 -3.45
C ILE A 117 8.07 -9.68 -4.46
N LEU A 118 8.24 -10.59 -5.42
CA LEU A 118 7.25 -10.91 -6.43
C LEU A 118 7.09 -12.43 -6.57
N THR A 119 5.86 -12.86 -6.87
CA THR A 119 5.59 -14.25 -7.23
C THR A 119 5.27 -14.39 -8.71
N TYR A 120 5.63 -15.53 -9.29
CA TYR A 120 5.32 -15.88 -10.68
C TYR A 120 5.06 -17.38 -10.82
N TYR A 121 4.55 -17.80 -11.97
CA TYR A 121 4.41 -19.21 -12.31
C TYR A 121 5.43 -19.61 -13.36
N LYS A 122 6.09 -20.74 -13.13
CA LYS A 122 6.95 -21.41 -14.09
C LYS A 122 6.52 -22.86 -14.19
N ASP A 123 6.09 -23.28 -15.38
CA ASP A 123 5.65 -24.65 -15.66
C ASP A 123 4.59 -25.18 -14.67
N GLY A 124 3.66 -24.30 -14.27
CA GLY A 124 2.59 -24.63 -13.31
C GLY A 124 3.00 -24.56 -11.83
N GLN A 125 4.28 -24.36 -11.51
CA GLN A 125 4.77 -24.19 -10.16
C GLN A 125 4.76 -22.71 -9.74
N LEU A 126 4.27 -22.41 -8.54
CA LEU A 126 4.39 -21.09 -7.93
C LEU A 126 5.84 -20.86 -7.46
N CYS A 127 6.43 -19.78 -7.94
CA CYS A 127 7.79 -19.36 -7.64
C CYS A 127 7.82 -17.96 -7.03
N VAL A 128 8.93 -17.61 -6.37
CA VAL A 128 9.16 -16.30 -5.77
C VAL A 128 10.53 -15.77 -6.19
N ILE A 129 10.61 -14.46 -6.43
CA ILE A 129 11.87 -13.73 -6.56
C ILE A 129 11.88 -12.58 -5.56
N ASN A 130 13.07 -12.27 -5.04
CA ASN A 130 13.30 -11.07 -4.27
C ASN A 130 14.55 -10.35 -4.76
N ALA A 131 14.63 -9.05 -4.49
CA ALA A 131 15.84 -8.27 -4.71
C ALA A 131 15.90 -7.11 -3.70
N THR A 132 17.12 -6.61 -3.45
CA THR A 132 17.33 -5.43 -2.62
C THR A 132 17.46 -4.18 -3.49
N VAL A 133 16.65 -3.17 -3.19
CA VAL A 133 16.69 -1.89 -3.87
C VAL A 133 17.97 -1.13 -3.54
N GLY A 134 18.65 -0.63 -4.57
CA GLY A 134 19.98 -0.01 -4.47
C GLY A 134 21.14 -1.01 -4.64
N LYS A 135 20.86 -2.30 -4.87
CA LYS A 135 21.88 -3.33 -5.15
C LYS A 135 21.63 -3.97 -6.52
N ASP A 136 22.69 -4.49 -7.14
CA ASP A 136 22.64 -5.32 -8.35
C ASP A 136 21.83 -4.71 -9.52
N GLY A 137 21.86 -3.38 -9.66
CA GLY A 137 21.14 -2.65 -10.70
C GLY A 137 19.64 -2.46 -10.45
N ILE A 138 19.13 -2.81 -9.26
CA ILE A 138 17.76 -2.50 -8.83
C ILE A 138 17.71 -1.05 -8.36
N LEU A 139 17.05 -0.21 -9.14
CA LEU A 139 16.96 1.22 -8.87
C LEU A 139 15.84 1.51 -7.86
N PRO A 140 16.04 2.48 -6.95
CA PRO A 140 14.98 2.98 -6.10
C PRO A 140 13.88 3.63 -6.94
N ASP A 141 12.66 3.59 -6.40
CA ASP A 141 11.50 4.28 -6.97
C ASP A 141 11.10 3.84 -8.38
N VAL A 142 11.53 2.65 -8.79
CA VAL A 142 11.18 2.04 -10.07
C VAL A 142 10.21 0.88 -9.83
N TRP A 143 9.17 0.82 -10.66
CA TRP A 143 8.27 -0.33 -10.69
C TRP A 143 8.96 -1.52 -11.36
N TYR A 144 8.94 -2.66 -10.70
CA TYR A 144 9.43 -3.94 -11.19
C TYR A 144 8.30 -4.95 -11.32
N GLU A 145 8.43 -5.82 -12.31
CA GLU A 145 7.61 -7.02 -12.50
C GLU A 145 8.52 -8.21 -12.80
N VAL A 146 7.99 -9.42 -12.70
CA VAL A 146 8.70 -10.66 -12.99
C VAL A 146 8.02 -11.37 -14.15
N ASN A 147 8.81 -11.84 -15.11
CA ASN A 147 8.28 -12.60 -16.25
C ASN A 147 8.17 -14.10 -15.94
N GLY A 148 7.61 -14.88 -16.87
CA GLY A 148 7.42 -16.33 -16.69
C GLY A 148 8.71 -17.15 -16.56
N SER A 149 9.88 -16.59 -16.90
CA SER A 149 11.17 -17.26 -16.69
C SER A 149 11.84 -16.89 -15.36
N GLY A 150 11.22 -16.03 -14.55
CA GLY A 150 11.76 -15.58 -13.27
C GLY A 150 12.74 -14.42 -13.38
N VAL A 151 12.74 -13.69 -14.49
CA VAL A 151 13.59 -12.52 -14.68
C VAL A 151 12.81 -11.28 -14.24
N LEU A 152 13.42 -10.51 -13.34
CA LEU A 152 12.92 -9.22 -12.91
C LEU A 152 13.18 -8.16 -13.98
N THR A 153 12.15 -7.40 -14.35
CA THR A 153 12.24 -6.34 -15.37
C THR A 153 11.55 -5.08 -14.90
N ARG A 154 11.98 -3.92 -15.40
CA ARG A 154 11.29 -2.65 -15.15
C ARG A 154 9.90 -2.71 -15.80
N ALA A 155 8.89 -2.44 -15.01
CA ALA A 155 7.50 -2.48 -15.43
C ALA A 155 7.11 -1.16 -16.10
N LYS A 156 6.28 -1.26 -17.14
CA LYS A 156 5.53 -0.11 -17.66
C LYS A 156 4.18 -0.07 -16.94
N LEU A 157 3.84 1.06 -16.33
CA LEU A 157 2.48 1.31 -15.86
C LEU A 157 1.62 1.58 -17.10
N LYS A 158 0.56 0.78 -17.27
CA LYS A 158 -0.50 1.03 -18.24
C LYS A 158 -1.68 1.66 -17.51
#